data_AF-A0A519CD34-F1
#
_entry.id   AF-A0A519CD34-F1
#
_cell.length_a   1.000
_cell.length_b   1.000
_cell.length_c   1.000
_cell.angle_alpha   90.00
_cell.angle_beta   90.00
_cell.angle_gamma   90.00
#
_symmetry.space_group_name_H-M   'P 1'
#
loop_
_entity.id
_entity.type
_entity.pdbx_description
1 polymer ?
#
loop_
_entity_poly.entity_id
_entity_poly.type
_entity_poly.pdbx_seq_one_letter_code
_entity_poly.pdbx_strand_id
1 'polypeptide(L)'
;MSKEEDETPEIPAFVKKYIPGVKRGLAWAKYGKEKGEGTAIKAGAFQDSREEGFQAALASSSEISAEDIFQSASKERWAVANEYTERAKELAIEINNQKNKKERENALGMARVAAHKAGLHGAVAAGWEKGWKEGMEKNNSKN
;
A
#
# COMPACT_ATOMS: atom_id res chain seq x y z
N MET A 1 7.42 26.08 8.47
CA MET A 1 6.85 26.61 7.21
C MET A 1 5.52 25.93 7.01
N SER A 2 4.44 26.69 7.20
CA SER A 2 3.06 26.22 7.11
C SER A 2 2.74 25.90 5.66
N LYS A 3 2.19 24.71 5.38
CA LYS A 3 1.62 24.40 4.07
C LYS A 3 0.39 25.29 3.90
N GLU A 4 0.48 26.25 2.98
CA GLU A 4 -0.68 26.93 2.44
C GLU A 4 -1.62 25.86 1.89
N GLU A 5 -2.76 25.68 2.54
CA GLU A 5 -3.89 24.99 1.95
C GLU A 5 -4.31 25.82 0.75
N ASP A 6 -4.11 25.30 -0.47
CA ASP A 6 -4.71 25.85 -1.69
C ASP A 6 -6.23 25.94 -1.48
N GLU A 7 -6.70 27.10 -1.03
CA GLU A 7 -8.12 27.47 -0.94
C GLU A 7 -8.66 27.61 -2.36
N THR A 8 -8.84 26.47 -3.03
CA THR A 8 -9.62 26.41 -4.26
C THR A 8 -11.03 26.92 -3.94
N PRO A 9 -11.53 27.96 -4.63
CA PRO A 9 -12.81 28.57 -4.32
C PRO A 9 -13.91 27.51 -4.35
N GLU A 10 -14.60 27.36 -3.21
CA GLU A 10 -15.58 26.30 -3.03
C GLU A 10 -16.73 26.50 -4.03
N ILE A 11 -16.84 25.60 -5.01
CA ILE A 11 -17.92 25.67 -6.01
C ILE A 11 -19.27 25.62 -5.28
N PRO A 12 -20.18 26.61 -5.51
CA PRO A 12 -21.46 26.69 -4.82
C PRO A 12 -22.28 25.40 -4.91
N ALA A 13 -22.94 25.03 -3.82
CA ALA A 13 -23.69 23.77 -3.72
C ALA A 13 -24.74 23.56 -4.83
N PHE A 14 -25.34 24.66 -5.33
CA PHE A 14 -26.30 24.60 -6.43
C PHE A 14 -25.65 24.18 -7.77
N VAL A 15 -24.43 24.64 -8.06
CA VAL A 15 -23.69 24.26 -9.29
C VAL A 15 -23.33 22.78 -9.25
N LYS A 16 -22.90 22.28 -8.08
CA LYS A 16 -22.69 20.84 -7.84
C LYS A 16 -24.00 20.05 -8.00
N LYS A 17 -25.16 20.62 -7.63
CA LYS A 17 -26.47 19.95 -7.73
C LYS A 17 -26.92 19.72 -9.18
N TYR A 18 -26.73 20.70 -10.07
CA TYR A 18 -27.34 20.71 -11.40
C TYR A 18 -26.42 20.36 -12.59
N ILE A 19 -25.09 20.28 -12.40
CA ILE A 19 -24.16 19.95 -13.50
C ILE A 19 -23.47 18.60 -13.24
N PRO A 20 -23.94 17.49 -13.87
CA PRO A 20 -23.34 16.17 -13.73
C PRO A 20 -21.86 16.09 -14.13
N GLY A 21 -21.41 17.00 -15.01
CA GLY A 21 -20.00 17.11 -15.43
C GLY A 21 -19.07 17.59 -14.32
N VAL A 22 -19.51 18.57 -13.52
CA VAL A 22 -18.72 19.13 -12.40
C VAL A 22 -18.54 18.09 -11.29
N LYS A 23 -19.61 17.35 -10.94
CA LYS A 23 -19.52 16.23 -9.98
C LYS A 23 -18.56 15.13 -10.44
N ARG A 24 -18.58 14.79 -11.74
CA ARG A 24 -17.65 13.79 -12.30
C ARG A 24 -16.20 14.28 -12.26
N GLY A 25 -15.93 15.52 -12.70
CA GLY A 25 -14.59 16.10 -12.65
C GLY A 25 -14.01 16.16 -11.23
N LEU A 26 -14.81 16.59 -10.25
CA LEU A 26 -14.40 16.61 -8.83
C LEU A 26 -14.10 15.22 -8.27
N ALA A 27 -14.90 14.21 -8.64
CA ALA A 27 -14.66 12.83 -8.22
C ALA A 27 -13.35 12.27 -8.81
N TRP A 28 -13.04 12.58 -10.06
CA TRP A 28 -11.78 12.21 -10.71
C TRP A 28 -10.57 12.89 -10.09
N ALA A 29 -10.67 14.20 -9.79
CA ALA A 29 -9.61 14.93 -9.10
C ALA A 29 -9.32 14.34 -7.72
N LYS A 30 -10.37 14.05 -6.93
CA LYS A 30 -10.25 13.39 -5.63
C LYS A 30 -9.59 12.01 -5.76
N TYR A 31 -10.05 11.19 -6.70
CA TYR A 31 -9.44 9.88 -6.98
C TYR A 31 -7.95 10.00 -7.33
N GLY A 32 -7.58 10.95 -8.20
CA GLY A 32 -6.19 11.19 -8.58
C GLY A 32 -5.31 11.55 -7.38
N LYS A 33 -5.78 12.44 -6.49
CA LYS A 33 -5.09 12.80 -5.26
C LYS A 33 -4.90 11.60 -4.32
N GLU A 34 -5.96 10.86 -4.04
CA GLU A 34 -5.92 9.67 -3.17
C GLU A 34 -4.98 8.58 -3.73
N LYS A 35 -4.92 8.42 -5.05
CA LYS A 35 -3.99 7.50 -5.71
C LYS A 35 -2.54 7.96 -5.64
N GLY A 36 -2.29 9.27 -5.79
CA GLY A 36 -0.98 9.86 -5.60
C GLY A 36 -0.46 9.63 -4.19
N GLU A 37 -1.27 9.96 -3.17
CA GLU A 37 -0.95 9.75 -1.76
C GLU A 37 -0.69 8.27 -1.45
N GLY A 38 -1.57 7.37 -1.91
CA GLY A 38 -1.39 5.94 -1.73
C GLY A 38 -0.12 5.38 -2.39
N THR A 39 0.29 5.93 -3.53
CA THR A 39 1.54 5.55 -4.21
C THR A 39 2.75 6.05 -3.43
N ALA A 40 2.72 7.28 -2.95
CA ALA A 40 3.80 7.87 -2.17
C ALA A 40 4.03 7.09 -0.85
N ILE A 41 2.96 6.74 -0.13
CA ILE A 41 3.05 5.94 1.10
C ILE A 41 3.71 4.58 0.83
N LYS A 42 3.30 3.88 -0.25
CA LYS A 42 3.89 2.59 -0.63
C LYS A 42 5.35 2.72 -1.03
N ALA A 43 5.70 3.77 -1.76
CA ALA A 43 7.08 4.03 -2.15
C ALA A 43 7.97 4.29 -0.92
N GLY A 44 7.48 5.05 0.06
CA GLY A 44 8.17 5.24 1.34
C GLY A 44 8.36 3.93 2.09
N ALA A 45 7.28 3.17 2.30
CA ALA A 45 7.35 1.87 2.97
C ALA A 45 8.29 0.87 2.28
N PHE A 46 8.35 0.90 0.94
CA PHE A 46 9.30 0.10 0.17
C PHE A 46 10.75 0.53 0.45
N GLN A 47 11.04 1.84 0.46
CA GLN A 47 12.39 2.36 0.71
C GLN A 47 12.85 2.05 2.14
N ASP A 48 11.99 2.30 3.13
CA ASP A 48 12.29 2.04 4.54
C ASP A 48 12.59 0.55 4.74
N SER A 49 11.73 -0.33 4.22
CA SER A 49 11.93 -1.77 4.38
C SER A 49 13.11 -2.31 3.55
N ARG A 50 13.46 -1.67 2.43
CA ARG A 50 14.69 -1.97 1.69
C ARG A 50 15.92 -1.68 2.53
N GLU A 51 15.97 -0.56 3.24
CA GLU A 51 17.07 -0.27 4.15
C GLU A 51 17.14 -1.33 5.27
N GLU A 52 15.99 -1.70 5.86
CA GLU A 52 15.93 -2.77 6.88
C GLU A 52 16.48 -4.11 6.35
N GLY A 53 16.06 -4.53 5.16
CA GLY A 53 16.53 -5.76 4.53
C GLY A 53 18.02 -5.74 4.26
N PHE A 54 18.53 -4.60 3.81
CA PHE A 54 19.95 -4.41 3.57
C PHE A 54 20.78 -4.53 4.85
N GLN A 55 20.37 -3.86 5.93
CA GLN A 55 21.06 -3.95 7.22
C GLN A 55 20.97 -5.37 7.81
N ALA A 56 19.82 -6.04 7.67
CA ALA A 56 19.67 -7.43 8.12
C ALA A 56 20.62 -8.38 7.38
N ALA A 57 20.81 -8.20 6.07
CA ALA A 57 21.77 -8.98 5.30
C ALA A 57 23.22 -8.69 5.73
N LEU A 58 23.59 -7.43 5.98
CA LEU A 58 24.92 -7.08 6.49
C LEU A 58 25.21 -7.67 7.87
N ALA A 59 24.20 -7.74 8.73
CA ALA A 59 24.30 -8.31 10.08
C ALA A 59 24.23 -9.84 10.11
N SER A 60 23.89 -10.49 8.98
CA SER A 60 23.82 -11.95 8.92
C SER A 60 25.20 -12.56 9.17
N SER A 61 25.28 -13.46 10.15
CA SER A 61 26.51 -14.16 10.54
C SER A 61 26.50 -15.59 10.03
N SER A 62 27.66 -16.23 10.01
CA SER A 62 27.85 -17.56 9.41
C SER A 62 27.20 -18.73 10.19
N GLU A 63 26.55 -18.46 11.33
CA GLU A 63 25.93 -19.49 12.19
C GLU A 63 24.59 -20.01 11.65
N ILE A 64 23.87 -19.17 10.89
CA ILE A 64 22.60 -19.52 10.27
C ILE A 64 22.74 -19.28 8.76
N SER A 65 22.23 -20.21 7.95
CA SER A 65 22.22 -20.03 6.50
C SER A 65 21.50 -18.73 6.13
N ALA A 66 22.16 -17.87 5.37
CA ALA A 66 21.56 -16.63 4.85
C ALA A 66 20.27 -16.91 4.05
N GLU A 67 20.19 -18.07 3.39
CA GLU A 67 18.98 -18.49 2.68
C GLU A 67 17.83 -18.78 3.64
N ASP A 68 18.08 -19.42 4.78
CA ASP A 68 17.03 -19.74 5.76
C ASP A 68 16.49 -18.46 6.41
N ILE A 69 17.36 -17.49 6.69
CA ILE A 69 16.95 -16.17 7.18
C ILE A 69 16.09 -15.47 6.13
N PHE A 70 16.53 -15.47 4.87
CA PHE A 70 15.78 -14.86 3.77
C PHE A 70 14.39 -15.48 3.63
N GLN A 71 14.30 -16.81 3.55
CA GLN A 71 13.05 -17.52 3.32
C GLN A 71 12.05 -17.32 4.47
N SER A 72 12.51 -17.41 5.71
CA SER A 72 11.65 -17.18 6.89
C SER A 72 11.12 -15.75 6.93
N ALA A 73 12.02 -14.76 6.80
CA ALA A 73 11.68 -13.34 6.86
C ALA A 73 10.81 -12.87 5.69
N SER A 74 11.05 -13.37 4.47
CA SER A 74 10.22 -13.11 3.30
C SER A 74 8.82 -13.70 3.50
N LYS A 75 8.73 -14.97 3.92
CA LYS A 75 7.46 -15.66 4.14
C LYS A 75 6.59 -14.96 5.18
N GLU A 76 7.17 -14.53 6.30
CA GLU A 76 6.44 -13.78 7.34
C GLU A 76 5.88 -12.45 6.82
N ARG A 77 6.68 -11.69 6.07
CA ARG A 77 6.24 -10.41 5.50
C ARG A 77 5.14 -10.59 4.46
N TRP A 78 5.29 -11.59 3.58
CA TRP A 78 4.25 -11.92 2.61
C TRP A 78 2.99 -12.50 3.24
N ALA A 79 3.08 -13.19 4.38
CA ALA A 79 1.91 -13.70 5.08
C ALA A 79 0.94 -12.57 5.45
N VAL A 80 1.46 -11.45 5.96
CA VAL A 80 0.64 -10.27 6.30
C VAL A 80 0.00 -9.65 5.04
N ALA A 81 0.75 -9.52 3.95
CA ALA A 81 0.21 -9.01 2.69
C ALA A 81 -0.88 -9.92 2.12
N ASN A 82 -0.70 -11.24 2.23
CA ASN A 82 -1.65 -12.25 1.78
C ASN A 82 -2.92 -12.26 2.62
N GLU A 83 -2.82 -12.12 3.95
CA GLU A 83 -3.97 -12.02 4.84
C GLU A 83 -4.91 -10.87 4.42
N TYR A 84 -4.34 -9.68 4.20
CA TYR A 84 -5.13 -8.54 3.72
C TYR A 84 -5.66 -8.74 2.30
N THR A 85 -4.94 -9.48 1.45
CA THR A 85 -5.37 -9.80 0.10
C THR A 85 -6.59 -10.72 0.11
N GLU A 86 -6.55 -11.79 0.90
CA GLU A 86 -7.70 -12.69 1.06
C GLU A 86 -8.88 -11.95 1.69
N ARG A 87 -8.63 -11.13 2.71
CA ARG A 87 -9.68 -10.32 3.32
C ARG A 87 -10.32 -9.35 2.32
N ALA A 88 -9.53 -8.75 1.43
CA ALA A 88 -10.05 -7.88 0.37
C ALA A 88 -10.91 -8.67 -0.64
N LYS A 89 -10.52 -9.91 -0.98
CA LYS A 89 -11.30 -10.79 -1.87
C LYS A 89 -12.63 -11.18 -1.24
N GLU A 90 -12.64 -11.63 0.01
CA GLU A 90 -13.87 -11.95 0.75
C GLU A 90 -14.85 -10.79 0.74
N LEU A 91 -14.37 -9.61 1.13
CA LEU A 91 -15.18 -8.39 1.16
C LEU A 91 -15.67 -8.01 -0.23
N ALA A 92 -14.85 -8.20 -1.28
CA ALA A 92 -15.26 -7.92 -2.65
C ALA A 92 -16.40 -8.83 -3.14
N ILE A 93 -16.38 -10.11 -2.76
CA ILE A 93 -17.48 -11.05 -3.06
C ILE A 93 -18.77 -10.59 -2.36
N GLU A 94 -18.65 -10.13 -1.11
CA GLU A 94 -19.79 -9.67 -0.32
C GLU A 94 -20.46 -8.40 -0.86
N ILE A 95 -19.77 -7.57 -1.66
CA ILE A 95 -20.33 -6.31 -2.22
C ILE A 95 -21.63 -6.57 -2.99
N ASN A 96 -21.65 -7.61 -3.82
CA ASN A 96 -22.80 -7.93 -4.66
C ASN A 96 -23.93 -8.62 -3.90
N ASN A 97 -23.66 -9.13 -2.69
CA ASN A 97 -24.64 -9.80 -1.84
C ASN A 97 -25.44 -8.81 -0.96
N GLN A 98 -25.07 -7.52 -0.96
CA GLN A 98 -25.73 -6.50 -0.15
C GLN A 98 -27.09 -6.08 -0.73
N LYS A 99 -28.09 -5.94 0.14
CA LYS A 99 -29.49 -5.70 -0.24
C LYS A 99 -29.76 -4.27 -0.65
N ASN A 100 -29.03 -3.32 -0.07
CA ASN A 100 -29.22 -1.90 -0.35
C ASN A 100 -27.92 -1.17 -0.68
N LYS A 101 -28.08 0.02 -1.28
CA LYS A 101 -26.96 0.84 -1.73
C LYS A 101 -26.00 1.22 -0.61
N LYS A 102 -26.51 1.51 0.60
CA LYS A 102 -25.70 1.94 1.74
C LYS A 102 -24.79 0.82 2.24
N GLU A 103 -25.33 -0.39 2.36
CA GLU A 103 -24.55 -1.59 2.71
C GLU A 103 -23.49 -1.90 1.65
N ARG A 104 -23.85 -1.79 0.37
CA ARG A 104 -22.92 -1.98 -0.74
C ARG A 104 -21.76 -0.98 -0.71
N GLU A 105 -22.05 0.29 -0.45
CA GLU A 105 -21.03 1.34 -0.32
C GLU A 105 -20.11 1.09 0.89
N ASN A 106 -20.65 0.59 2.00
CA ASN A 106 -19.86 0.22 3.17
C ASN A 106 -18.93 -0.98 2.88
N ALA A 107 -19.46 -2.06 2.30
CA ALA A 107 -18.68 -3.23 1.89
C ALA A 107 -17.54 -2.83 0.92
N LEU A 108 -17.84 -1.96 -0.04
CA LEU A 108 -16.87 -1.43 -0.99
C LEU A 108 -15.81 -0.56 -0.31
N GLY A 109 -16.17 0.22 0.72
CA GLY A 109 -15.22 0.95 1.56
C GLY A 109 -14.27 0.03 2.31
N MET A 110 -14.79 -1.01 2.96
CA MET A 110 -13.98 -2.00 3.68
C MET A 110 -13.04 -2.76 2.74
N ALA A 111 -13.53 -3.20 1.58
CA ALA A 111 -12.70 -3.89 0.58
C ALA A 111 -11.55 -3.00 0.08
N ARG A 112 -11.80 -1.70 -0.14
CA ARG A 112 -10.76 -0.73 -0.52
C ARG A 112 -9.69 -0.58 0.56
N VAL A 113 -10.08 -0.48 1.83
CA VAL A 113 -9.12 -0.38 2.94
C VAL A 113 -8.27 -1.64 3.03
N ALA A 114 -8.87 -2.83 2.94
CA ALA A 114 -8.13 -4.09 2.94
C ALA A 114 -7.14 -4.17 1.75
N ALA A 115 -7.57 -3.79 0.55
CA ALA A 115 -6.71 -3.77 -0.63
C ALA A 115 -5.55 -2.75 -0.51
N HIS A 116 -5.80 -1.59 0.12
CA HIS A 116 -4.74 -0.62 0.39
C HIS A 116 -3.70 -1.17 1.38
N LYS A 117 -4.14 -1.84 2.45
CA LYS A 117 -3.25 -2.50 3.42
C LYS A 117 -2.45 -3.64 2.76
N ALA A 118 -3.10 -4.47 1.95
CA ALA A 118 -2.43 -5.52 1.18
C ALA A 118 -1.30 -4.94 0.31
N GLY A 119 -1.61 -3.87 -0.44
CA GLY A 119 -0.61 -3.21 -1.28
C GLY A 119 0.51 -2.52 -0.50
N LEU A 120 0.24 -2.03 0.72
CA LEU A 120 1.26 -1.46 1.59
C LEU A 120 2.21 -2.54 2.11
N HIS A 121 1.67 -3.61 2.68
CA HIS A 121 2.48 -4.72 3.19
C HIS A 121 3.21 -5.48 2.07
N GLY A 122 2.64 -5.56 0.87
CA GLY A 122 3.35 -6.06 -0.31
C GLY A 122 4.55 -5.18 -0.69
N ALA A 123 4.43 -3.85 -0.57
CA ALA A 123 5.56 -2.93 -0.79
C ALA A 123 6.66 -3.11 0.26
N VAL A 124 6.29 -3.32 1.53
CA VAL A 124 7.23 -3.66 2.61
C VAL A 124 7.97 -4.96 2.31
N ALA A 125 7.24 -6.04 1.99
CA ALA A 125 7.83 -7.35 1.70
C ALA A 125 8.82 -7.27 0.52
N ALA A 126 8.39 -6.67 -0.60
CA ALA A 126 9.24 -6.51 -1.78
C ALA A 126 10.44 -5.59 -1.53
N GLY A 127 10.27 -4.54 -0.71
CA GLY A 127 11.35 -3.65 -0.30
C GLY A 127 12.43 -4.41 0.45
N TRP A 128 12.01 -5.14 1.49
CA TRP A 128 12.90 -5.94 2.32
C TRP A 128 13.69 -6.97 1.51
N GLU A 129 13.03 -7.73 0.64
CA GLU A 129 13.70 -8.73 -0.20
C GLU A 129 14.75 -8.11 -1.12
N LYS A 130 14.44 -6.94 -1.70
CA LYS A 130 15.39 -6.20 -2.53
C LYS A 130 16.60 -5.76 -1.70
N GLY A 131 16.35 -5.17 -0.54
CA GLY A 131 17.40 -4.74 0.38
C GLY A 131 18.32 -5.88 0.79
N TRP A 132 17.73 -7.02 1.16
CA TRP A 132 18.46 -8.22 1.54
C TRP A 132 19.42 -8.67 0.43
N LYS A 133 18.93 -8.79 -0.80
CA LYS A 133 19.75 -9.18 -1.97
C LYS A 133 20.93 -8.24 -2.18
N GLU A 134 20.68 -6.93 -2.14
CA GLU A 134 21.72 -5.91 -2.28
C GLU A 134 22.77 -5.97 -1.15
N GLY A 135 22.34 -6.28 0.08
CA GLY A 135 23.24 -6.45 1.22
C GLY A 135 24.12 -7.69 1.10
N MET A 136 23.54 -8.81 0.65
CA MET A 136 24.27 -10.05 0.40
C MET A 136 25.30 -9.89 -0.73
N GLU A 137 24.94 -9.21 -1.83
CA GLU A 137 25.88 -8.88 -2.91
C GLU A 137 27.06 -8.03 -2.40
N LYS A 138 26.80 -7.08 -1.50
CA LYS A 138 27.84 -6.25 -0.88
C LYS A 138 28.73 -7.03 0.08
N ASN A 139 28.19 -8.00 0.82
CA ASN A 139 28.98 -8.88 1.68
C ASN A 139 29.88 -9.80 0.85
N ASN A 140 29.34 -10.39 -0.22
CA ASN A 140 30.08 -11.29 -1.10
C ASN A 140 31.17 -10.60 -1.92
N SER A 141 31.06 -9.29 -2.15
CA SER A 141 32.09 -8.50 -2.85
C SER A 141 33.21 -7.97 -1.95
N LYS A 142 33.06 -8.09 -0.62
CA LYS A 142 34.08 -7.71 0.37
C LYS A 142 34.91 -8.89 0.88
N ASN A 143 34.43 -10.12 0.68
CA ASN A 143 35.16 -11.36 0.92
C ASN A 143 35.89 -11.81 -0.35
#